data_AF-A0A4Y2DUB8-F1
#
_entry.id   AF-A0A4Y2DUB8-F1
#
_cell.length_a   1.000
_cell.length_b   1.000
_cell.length_c   1.000
_cell.angle_alpha   90.00
_cell.angle_beta   90.00
_cell.angle_gamma   90.00
#
_symmetry.space_group_name_H-M   'P 1'
#
loop_
_entity.id
_entity.type
_entity.pdbx_description
1 polymer ?
#
loop_
_entity_poly.entity_id
_entity_poly.type
_entity_poly.pdbx_seq_one_letter_code
_entity_poly.pdbx_strand_id
1 'polypeptide(L)'
;MVLTLSHGQGGFSMNKALEIENLKDASYISQRVIREFIKLSGAIYDLKITKEMKTAATSASAKYMQYLESERSKEKIERKQLKRKALEEEIYF
;
A
#
# COMPACT_ATOMS: atom_id res chain seq x y z
N MET A 1 7.03 10.49 4.28
CA MET A 1 6.35 10.68 2.98
C MET A 1 7.40 11.24 2.03
N VAL A 2 8.09 10.36 1.30
CA VAL A 2 9.13 10.79 0.34
C VAL A 2 8.39 11.28 -0.90
N LEU A 3 8.59 12.55 -1.24
CA LEU A 3 7.91 13.22 -2.36
C LEU A 3 8.41 12.61 -3.68
N THR A 4 7.56 11.89 -4.41
CA THR A 4 7.86 11.30 -5.74
C THR A 4 7.70 12.29 -6.89
N LEU A 5 7.38 13.54 -6.58
CA LEU A 5 7.10 14.59 -7.56
C LEU A 5 8.38 15.40 -7.82
N SER A 6 8.89 15.34 -9.05
CA SER A 6 9.91 16.28 -9.52
C SER A 6 9.25 17.41 -10.30
N HIS A 7 9.69 18.64 -10.07
CA HIS A 7 9.19 19.82 -10.77
C HIS A 7 9.89 19.97 -12.13
N GLY A 8 9.15 19.80 -13.23
CA GLY A 8 9.61 20.09 -14.59
C GLY A 8 8.88 21.29 -15.19
N GLN A 9 9.39 21.82 -16.31
CA GLN A 9 8.85 23.02 -16.99
C GLN A 9 7.38 22.93 -17.45
N GLY A 10 6.72 21.76 -17.33
CA GLY A 10 5.31 21.54 -17.66
C GLY A 10 4.43 21.05 -16.51
N GLY A 11 4.90 21.12 -15.26
CA GLY A 11 4.19 20.62 -14.07
C GLY A 11 4.90 19.45 -13.37
N PHE A 12 4.26 18.86 -12.36
CA PHE A 12 4.82 17.74 -11.60
C PHE A 12 4.88 16.46 -12.45
N SER A 13 6.04 15.81 -12.52
CA SER A 13 6.18 14.46 -13.07
C SER A 13 6.49 13.45 -11.96
N MET A 14 5.81 12.30 -11.96
CA MET A 14 6.15 11.20 -11.06
C MET A 14 7.41 10.49 -11.55
N ASN A 15 8.40 10.36 -10.67
CA ASN A 15 9.56 9.51 -10.94
C ASN A 15 9.18 8.03 -10.79
N LYS A 16 8.90 7.36 -11.92
CA LYS A 16 8.48 5.95 -11.98
C LYS A 16 9.47 4.99 -11.32
N ALA A 17 10.77 5.29 -11.28
CA ALA A 17 11.75 4.43 -10.63
C ALA A 17 11.62 4.48 -9.09
N LEU A 18 11.38 5.67 -8.54
CA LEU A 18 11.13 5.87 -7.11
C LEU A 18 9.74 5.42 -6.67
N GLU A 19 8.75 5.47 -7.57
CA GLU A 19 7.44 4.89 -7.34
C GLU A 19 7.55 3.37 -7.14
N ILE A 20 8.48 2.73 -7.88
CA ILE A 20 8.68 1.30 -7.79
C ILE A 20 9.31 0.88 -6.45
N GLU A 21 10.28 1.63 -5.95
CA GLU A 21 10.91 1.35 -4.66
C GLU A 21 10.02 1.71 -3.45
N ASN A 22 9.09 2.65 -3.59
CA ASN A 22 8.23 3.11 -2.48
C ASN A 22 6.96 2.28 -2.28
N LEU A 23 6.49 1.55 -3.30
CA LEU A 23 5.28 0.75 -3.21
C LEU A 23 5.57 -0.61 -2.58
N LYS A 24 4.75 -1.00 -1.59
CA LYS A 24 4.80 -2.35 -1.00
C LYS A 24 4.17 -3.37 -1.96
N ASP A 25 4.57 -4.64 -1.87
CA ASP A 25 4.04 -5.75 -2.70
C ASP A 25 2.50 -5.79 -2.78
N ALA A 26 1.82 -5.55 -1.65
CA ALA A 26 0.36 -5.52 -1.61
C ALA A 26 -0.25 -4.40 -2.50
N SER A 27 0.44 -3.27 -2.62
CA SER A 27 0.03 -2.17 -3.49
C SER A 27 0.21 -2.55 -4.97
N TYR A 28 1.27 -3.26 -5.32
CA TYR A 28 1.47 -3.79 -6.67
C TYR A 28 0.43 -4.82 -7.07
N ILE A 29 0.12 -5.75 -6.17
CA ILE A 29 -0.94 -6.75 -6.39
C ILE A 29 -2.25 -6.05 -6.68
N SER A 30 -2.59 -5.02 -5.88
CA SER A 30 -3.82 -4.24 -6.07
C SER A 30 -3.85 -3.50 -7.41
N GLN A 31 -2.76 -2.84 -7.79
CA GLN A 31 -2.67 -2.16 -9.09
C GLN A 31 -2.74 -3.14 -10.26
N ARG A 32 -2.10 -4.30 -10.15
CA ARG A 32 -2.16 -5.36 -11.17
C ARG A 32 -3.60 -5.85 -11.35
N VAL A 33 -4.31 -6.14 -10.27
CA VAL A 33 -5.71 -6.58 -10.32
C VAL A 33 -6.59 -5.53 -11.00
N ILE A 34 -6.42 -4.26 -10.64
CA ILE A 34 -7.15 -3.15 -11.28
C ILE A 34 -6.84 -3.08 -12.78
N ARG A 35 -5.55 -3.17 -13.14
CA ARG A 35 -5.11 -3.11 -14.54
C ARG A 35 -5.61 -4.29 -15.36
N GLU A 36 -5.57 -5.50 -14.82
CA GLU A 36 -6.10 -6.70 -15.47
C GLU A 36 -7.61 -6.62 -15.64
N PHE A 37 -8.33 -6.14 -14.61
CA PHE A 37 -9.76 -5.91 -14.69
C PHE A 37 -10.13 -4.91 -15.80
N ILE A 38 -9.42 -3.79 -15.90
CA ILE A 38 -9.63 -2.80 -16.96
C ILE A 38 -9.35 -3.40 -18.34
N LYS A 39 -8.25 -4.16 -18.49
CA LYS A 39 -7.93 -4.84 -19.75
C LYS A 39 -9.00 -5.82 -20.19
N LEU A 40 -9.53 -6.62 -19.26
CA LEU A 40 -10.59 -7.60 -19.53
C LEU A 40 -11.92 -6.95 -19.87
N SER A 41 -12.22 -5.83 -19.21
CA SER A 41 -13.48 -5.10 -19.39
C SER A 41 -13.53 -4.31 -20.70
N GLY A 42 -12.41 -4.19 -21.42
CA GLY A 42 -12.31 -3.40 -22.64
C GLY A 42 -12.47 -1.90 -22.34
N ALA A 43 -13.29 -1.22 -23.13
CA ALA A 43 -13.41 0.22 -23.03
C ALA A 43 -14.49 0.65 -22.01
N ILE A 44 -14.09 1.47 -21.02
CA ILE A 44 -14.92 1.92 -19.89
C ILE A 44 -15.84 3.08 -20.29
N TYR A 45 -16.48 3.01 -21.45
CA TYR A 45 -17.32 4.13 -21.92
C TYR A 45 -18.74 4.08 -21.33
N ASP A 46 -19.21 2.91 -20.91
CA ASP A 46 -20.56 2.72 -20.34
C ASP A 46 -20.55 1.91 -19.04
N LEU A 47 -19.53 2.12 -18.20
CA LEU A 47 -19.48 1.48 -16.89
C LEU A 47 -20.38 2.24 -15.92
N LYS A 48 -21.61 1.75 -15.74
CA LYS A 48 -22.54 2.29 -14.75
C LYS A 48 -21.91 2.19 -13.36
N ILE A 49 -21.66 3.34 -12.72
CA ILE A 49 -21.12 3.38 -11.36
C ILE A 49 -22.14 2.76 -10.41
N THR A 50 -21.85 1.53 -9.96
CA THR A 50 -22.73 0.79 -9.05
C THR A 50 -22.58 1.32 -7.62
N LYS A 51 -23.58 1.02 -6.79
CA LYS A 51 -23.53 1.35 -5.35
C LYS A 51 -22.32 0.68 -4.68
N GLU A 52 -21.98 -0.54 -5.08
CA GLU A 52 -20.86 -1.30 -4.55
C GLU A 52 -19.52 -0.62 -4.82
N MET A 53 -19.30 -0.09 -6.04
CA MET A 53 -18.10 0.68 -6.35
C MET A 53 -17.96 1.91 -5.46
N LYS A 54 -19.05 2.63 -5.22
CA LYS A 54 -19.06 3.79 -4.32
C LYS A 54 -18.73 3.36 -2.89
N THR A 55 -19.36 2.31 -2.39
CA THR A 55 -19.08 1.78 -1.04
C THR A 55 -17.64 1.29 -0.90
N ALA A 56 -17.11 0.61 -1.92
CA ALA A 56 -15.72 0.16 -1.95
C ALA A 56 -14.75 1.35 -1.91
N ALA A 57 -14.99 2.38 -2.74
CA ALA A 57 -14.17 3.59 -2.77
C ALA A 57 -14.22 4.35 -1.42
N THR A 58 -15.42 4.55 -0.84
CA THR A 58 -15.56 5.23 0.46
C THR A 58 -14.89 4.44 1.59
N SER A 59 -14.95 3.10 1.55
CA SER A 59 -14.32 2.26 2.58
C SER A 59 -12.81 2.08 2.41
N ALA A 60 -12.25 2.40 1.24
CA ALA A 60 -10.84 2.16 0.94
C ALA A 60 -9.90 2.91 1.90
N SER A 61 -10.22 4.18 2.21
CA SER A 61 -9.45 4.98 3.17
C SER A 61 -9.45 4.38 4.57
N ALA A 62 -10.63 3.96 5.06
CA ALA A 62 -10.76 3.33 6.37
C ALA A 62 -10.01 1.99 6.45
N LYS A 63 -10.12 1.15 5.41
CA LYS A 63 -9.38 -0.12 5.32
C LYS A 63 -7.86 0.10 5.30
N TYR A 64 -7.40 1.14 4.61
CA TYR A 64 -5.98 1.49 4.60
C TYR A 64 -5.50 1.94 5.99
N MET A 65 -6.27 2.76 6.70
CA MET A 65 -5.94 3.14 8.08
C MET A 65 -5.88 1.94 9.02
N GLN A 66 -6.85 1.03 8.93
CA GLN A 66 -6.84 -0.23 9.68
C GLN A 66 -5.60 -1.09 9.37
N TYR A 67 -5.22 -1.18 8.10
CA TYR A 67 -3.99 -1.87 7.71
C TYR A 67 -2.76 -1.23 8.36
N LEU A 68 -2.62 0.10 8.32
CA LEU A 68 -1.49 0.81 8.96
C LEU A 68 -1.44 0.61 10.48
N GLU A 69 -2.59 0.53 11.15
CA GLU A 69 -2.65 0.21 12.59
C GLU A 69 -2.23 -1.23 12.86
N SER A 70 -2.65 -2.17 12.02
CA SER A 70 -2.26 -3.57 12.13
C SER A 70 -0.75 -3.76 11.96
N GLU A 71 -0.13 -3.09 10.98
CA GLU A 71 1.31 -3.14 10.74
C GLU A 71 2.08 -2.58 11.94
N ARG A 72 1.66 -1.42 12.46
CA ARG A 72 2.27 -0.83 13.67
C ARG A 72 2.15 -1.75 14.89
N SER A 73 1.07 -2.51 15.00
CA SER A 73 0.85 -3.45 16.09
C SER A 73 1.74 -4.69 15.96
N LYS A 74 1.89 -5.25 14.75
CA LYS A 74 2.81 -6.35 14.47
C LYS A 74 4.25 -5.97 14.80
N GLU A 75 4.72 -4.81 14.34
CA GLU A 75 6.08 -4.35 14.64
C GLU A 75 6.34 -4.18 16.15
N LYS A 76 5.33 -3.78 16.93
CA LYS A 76 5.46 -3.69 18.40
C LYS A 76 5.64 -5.07 19.03
N ILE A 77 4.93 -6.08 18.52
CA ILE A 77 5.02 -7.46 19.01
C ILE A 77 6.38 -8.06 18.62
N GLU A 78 6.81 -7.91 17.37
CA GLU A 78 8.11 -8.39 16.89
C GLU A 78 9.27 -7.76 17.66
N ARG A 79 9.23 -6.43 17.89
CA ARG A 79 10.26 -5.76 18.71
C ARG A 79 10.31 -6.28 20.15
N LYS A 80 9.17 -6.60 20.76
CA LYS A 80 9.13 -7.21 22.09
C LYS A 80 9.71 -8.62 22.08
N GLN A 81 9.39 -9.42 21.06
CA GLN A 81 9.92 -10.77 20.91
C GLN A 81 11.43 -10.77 20.69
N LEU A 82 11.94 -9.87 19.84
CA LEU A 82 13.38 -9.72 19.61
C LEU A 82 14.12 -9.32 20.90
N LYS A 83 13.58 -8.37 21.67
CA LYS A 83 14.16 -8.00 22.98
C LYS A 83 14.18 -9.17 23.96
N ARG A 84 13.12 -10.00 23.98
CA ARG A 84 13.08 -11.18 24.86
C ARG A 84 14.11 -12.23 24.45
N LYS A 85 14.24 -12.51 23.15
CA LYS A 85 15.25 -13.43 22.62
C LYS A 85 16.68 -12.97 22.93
N ALA A 86 16.98 -11.69 22.72
CA ALA A 86 18.28 -11.12 23.05
C ALA A 86 18.61 -11.26 24.55
N LEU A 87 17.62 -11.04 25.43
CA LEU A 87 17.80 -11.20 26.87
C LEU A 87 17.98 -12.68 27.27
N GLU A 88 17.27 -13.61 26.61
CA GLU A 88 17.45 -15.05 26.81
C GLU A 88 18.86 -15.48 26.36
N GLU A 89 19.37 -14.97 25.24
CA GLU A 89 20.75 -15.25 24.78
C GLU A 89 21.82 -14.71 25.72
N GLU A 90 21.62 -13.53 26.34
CA GLU A 90 22.54 -12.98 27.35
C GLU A 90 22.58 -13.77 28.67
N ILE A 91 21.51 -14.49 29.03
CA ILE A 91 21.46 -15.29 30.26
C ILE A 91 22.13 -16.66 30.10
N TYR A 92 22.25 -17.16 28.87
CA TYR A 92 22.86 -18.45 28.55
C TYR A 92 24.36 -18.37 28.17
N PHE A 93 24.97 -17.18 28.33
CA PHE A 93 26.41 -16.93 28.17
C PHE A 93 27.06 -16.60 29.52
#